data_AF-A0A2T8I9N3-F1
#
_entry.id   AF-A0A2T8I9N3-F1
#
_cell.length_a   1.000
_cell.length_b   1.000
_cell.length_c   1.000
_cell.angle_alpha   90.00
_cell.angle_beta   90.00
_cell.angle_gamma   90.00
#
_symmetry.space_group_name_H-M   'P 1'
#
loop_
_entity.id
_entity.type
_entity.pdbx_description
1 polymer ?
#
loop_
_entity_poly.entity_id
_entity_poly.type
_entity_poly.pdbx_seq_one_letter_code
_entity_poly.pdbx_strand_id
1 'polypeptide(L)' 'MGVFQAVEIIRSERPDLRVVRVLPPGQAPSPPQPGMTRVIIYNNANQQVIAPAPYIG' A
#
# COMPACT_ATOMS: atom_id res chain seq x y z
N MET A 1 7.28 -2.76 -10.92
CA MET A 1 6.19 -1.75 -11.00
C MET A 1 6.55 -0.58 -10.10
N GLY A 2 6.31 0.66 -10.55
CA GLY A 2 6.51 1.85 -9.70
C GLY A 2 5.39 2.01 -8.68
N VAL A 3 5.67 2.59 -7.52
CA VAL A 3 4.67 2.74 -6.44
C VAL A 3 3.51 3.66 -6.84
N PHE A 4 3.76 4.71 -7.62
CA PHE A 4 2.69 5.58 -8.12
C PHE A 4 1.71 4.83 -9.01
N GLN A 5 2.22 4.05 -9.95
CA GLN A 5 1.42 3.19 -10.81
C GLN A 5 0.60 2.17 -9.99
N ALA A 6 1.22 1.56 -8.96
CA ALA A 6 0.51 0.62 -8.09
C ALA A 6 -0.64 1.29 -7.33
N VAL A 7 -0.44 2.51 -6.82
CA VAL A 7 -1.49 3.28 -6.13
C VAL A 7 -2.64 3.61 -7.07
N GLU A 8 -2.36 4.01 -8.31
CA GLU A 8 -3.39 4.28 -9.31
C GLU A 8 -4.21 3.04 -9.65
N ILE A 9 -3.55 1.90 -9.89
CA ILE A 9 -4.21 0.61 -10.14
C ILE A 9 -5.13 0.25 -8.97
N ILE A 10 -4.64 0.32 -7.72
CA ILE A 10 -5.44 -0.01 -6.53
C ILE A 10 -6.65 0.91 -6.41
N ARG A 11 -6.49 2.22 -6.64
CA ARG A 11 -7.62 3.16 -6.60
C ARG A 11 -8.65 2.90 -7.70
N SER A 12 -8.21 2.44 -8.86
CA SER A 12 -9.08 2.12 -9.99
C SER A 12 -9.81 0.80 -9.80
N GLU A 13 -9.12 -0.25 -9.36
CA GLU A 13 -9.69 -1.60 -9.23
C GLU A 13 -10.43 -1.82 -7.91
N ARG A 14 -10.03 -1.11 -6.85
CA ARG A 14 -10.59 -1.20 -5.50
C ARG A 14 -10.98 0.19 -4.96
N PRO A 15 -11.95 0.86 -5.58
CA PRO A 15 -12.40 2.19 -5.13
C PRO A 15 -13.02 2.17 -3.72
N ASP A 16 -13.40 0.99 -3.22
CA ASP A 16 -13.82 0.77 -1.84
C ASP A 16 -12.68 0.97 -0.82
N LEU A 17 -11.43 0.73 -1.24
CA LEU A 17 -10.23 0.88 -0.41
C LEU A 17 -9.73 2.33 -0.48
N ARG A 18 -10.31 3.17 0.37
CA ARG A 18 -10.05 4.61 0.37
C ARG A 18 -8.65 5.01 0.84
N VAL A 19 -7.90 4.07 1.41
CA VAL A 19 -6.60 4.36 2.01
C VAL A 19 -5.55 3.39 1.51
N VAL A 20 -4.46 3.95 0.99
CA VAL A 20 -3.27 3.23 0.60
C VAL A 20 -2.10 3.80 1.40
N ARG A 21 -1.34 2.92 2.04
CA ARG A 21 -0.18 3.28 2.83
C ARG A 21 1.07 2.69 2.21
N VAL A 22 1.99 3.58 1.88
CA VAL A 22 3.31 3.22 1.35
C VAL A 22 4.31 3.28 2.49
N LEU A 23 5.10 2.23 2.65
CA LEU A 23 6.11 2.09 3.70
C LEU A 23 7.46 1.70 3.10
N PRO A 24 8.58 2.18 3.68
CA PRO A 24 9.89 1.63 3.41
C PRO A 24 10.02 0.18 3.92
N PRO A 25 11.03 -0.58 3.45
CA PRO A 25 11.22 -1.97 3.83
C PRO A 25 11.48 -2.09 5.33
N GLY A 26 10.88 -3.10 5.96
CA GLY A 26 11.07 -3.38 7.39
C GLY A 26 10.30 -2.47 8.35
N GLN A 27 9.58 -1.46 7.87
CA GLN A 27 8.72 -0.65 8.73
C GLN A 27 7.35 -1.32 8.94
N ALA A 28 6.99 -1.63 10.19
CA ALA A 28 5.67 -2.16 10.49
C ALA A 28 4.57 -1.11 10.25
N PRO A 29 3.40 -1.48 9.69
CA PRO A 29 2.26 -0.59 9.59
C PRO A 29 1.70 -0.28 10.99
N SER A 30 1.36 0.98 11.27
CA SER A 30 0.65 1.31 12.51
C SER A 30 -0.74 0.66 12.50
N PRO A 31 -1.38 0.30 13.61
CA PRO A 31 -2.72 -0.29 13.60
C PRO A 31 -3.73 0.54 12.78
N PRO A 32 -4.64 -0.09 12.02
CA PRO A 32 -5.75 0.63 11.38
C PRO A 32 -6.72 1.14 12.45
N GLN A 33 -7.44 2.22 12.14
CA GLN A 33 -8.53 2.67 13.01
C GLN A 33 -9.69 1.65 12.95
N PRO A 34 -10.51 1.53 14.01
CA PRO A 34 -11.69 0.66 13.98
C PRO A 34 -12.59 0.97 12.77
N GLY A 35 -12.93 -0.05 11.99
CA GLY A 35 -13.77 0.08 10.79
C GLY A 35 -13.05 0.61 9.54
N MET A 36 -11.74 0.84 9.60
CA MET A 36 -10.94 1.30 8.48
C MET A 36 -10.27 0.12 7.76
N THR A 37 -10.42 0.04 6.44
CA THR A 37 -9.68 -0.88 5.58
C THR A 37 -8.70 -0.09 4.72
N ARG A 38 -7.45 -0.56 4.64
CA ARG A 38 -6.41 0.08 3.82
C ARG A 38 -5.49 -0.96 3.20
N VAL A 39 -4.80 -0.57 2.14
CA VAL A 39 -3.77 -1.38 1.49
C VAL A 39 -2.40 -0.93 1.95
N ILE A 40 -1.54 -1.89 2.31
CA ILE A 40 -0.13 -1.67 2.62
C ILE A 40 0.70 -2.03 1.39
N ILE A 41 1.61 -1.13 1.01
CA ILE A 41 2.59 -1.31 -0.06
C ILE A 41 3.98 -1.04 0.52
N TYR A 42 4.92 -1.96 0.27
CA TYR A 42 6.32 -1.70 0.55
C TYR A 42 7.04 -1.22 -0.71
N ASN A 43 7.85 -0.18 -0.59
CA ASN A 43 8.71 0.29 -1.67
C ASN A 43 10.17 0.45 -1.24
N ASN A 44 11.08 0.40 -2.21
CA ASN A 44 12.50 0.72 -2.00
C ASN A 44 12.80 2.22 -2.26
N ALA A 45 14.05 2.62 -2.06
CA ALA A 45 14.52 4.00 -2.31
C ALA A 45 14.31 4.47 -3.77
N ASN A 46 14.23 3.53 -4.72
CA ASN A 46 13.95 3.81 -6.13
C ASN A 46 12.44 3.89 -6.43
N GLN A 47 11.59 3.96 -5.39
CA GLN A 47 10.14 4.02 -5.50
C GLN A 47 9.50 2.82 -6.22
N GLN A 48 10.17 1.66 -6.20
CA GLN A 48 9.66 0.43 -6.78
C GLN A 48 8.95 -0.40 -5.71
N VAL A 49 7.81 -0.99 -6.05
CA VAL A 49 7.13 -1.96 -5.19
C VAL A 49 8.02 -3.17 -5.00
N ILE A 50 8.19 -3.60 -3.75
CA ILE A 50 8.98 -4.76 -3.36
C ILE A 50 8.11 -5.75 -2.58
N ALA A 51 8.67 -6.92 -2.27
CA ALA A 51 8.01 -7.90 -1.43
C ALA A 51 7.84 -7.41 0.03
N PRO A 52 6.78 -7.85 0.74
CA PRO A 52 5.67 -8.67 0.24
C PRO A 52 4.77 -7.92 -0.76
N ALA A 53 4.06 -8.68 -1.60
CA ALA A 53 3.06 -8.10 -2.49
C ALA A 53 2.04 -7.26 -1.70
N PRO A 54 1.44 -6.19 -2.30
CA PRO A 54 0.45 -5.36 -1.62
C PRO A 54 -0.68 -6.18 -0.98
N TYR A 55 -1.06 -5.83 0.25
CA TYR A 55 -2.07 -6.57 1.03
C TYR A 55 -2.93 -5.63 1.89
N ILE A 56 -4.07 -6.13 2.38
CA ILE A 56 -4.98 -5.39 3.26
C ILE A 56 -4.52 -5.54 4.73
N GLY A 57 -4.44 -4.43 5.49
CA GLY A 57 -4.07 -4.46 6.91
C GLY A 57 -4.07 -3.09 7.60
#